data_AF-A0A3R6SGQ9-F1
#
_entry.id   AF-A0A3R6SGQ9-F1
#
_cell.length_a   1.000
_cell.length_b   1.000
_cell.length_c   1.000
_cell.angle_alpha   90.00
_cell.angle_beta   90.00
_cell.angle_gamma   90.00
#
_symmetry.space_group_name_H-M   'P 1'
#
loop_
_entity.id
_entity.type
_entity.pdbx_description
1 polymer ?
#
loop_
_entity_poly.entity_id
_entity_poly.type
_entity_poly.pdbx_seq_one_letter_code
_entity_poly.pdbx_strand_id
1 'polypeptide(L)' 'MAGGKYFYALYMGFSRSNPKSYYTLEKYDYNGNPIAKYKLDIAPILFDIDEENNYMYGYNFQHEDFIIKYNLSL' A
#
# COMPACT_ATOMS: atom_id res chain seq x y z
N MET A 1 -4.86 -2.71 -13.85
CA MET A 1 -4.41 -3.93 -13.13
C MET A 1 -3.05 -3.67 -12.49
N ALA A 2 -2.76 -4.27 -11.34
CA ALA A 2 -1.47 -4.15 -10.67
C ALA A 2 -0.36 -4.94 -11.38
N GLY A 3 0.88 -4.50 -11.24
CA GLY A 3 2.04 -5.24 -11.75
C GLY A 3 2.24 -5.08 -13.25
N GLY A 4 1.75 -3.99 -13.83
CA GLY A 4 1.99 -3.68 -15.24
C GLY A 4 3.30 -2.92 -15.42
N LYS A 5 3.50 -1.88 -14.60
CA LYS A 5 4.66 -0.99 -14.69
C LYS A 5 5.57 -1.06 -13.46
N TYR A 6 5.00 -1.41 -12.32
CA TYR A 6 5.67 -1.33 -11.04
C TYR A 6 5.31 -2.53 -10.18
N PHE A 7 6.17 -2.88 -9.23
CA PHE A 7 5.78 -3.75 -8.14
C PHE A 7 5.55 -2.92 -6.87
N TYR A 8 4.64 -3.41 -6.03
CA TYR A 8 4.18 -2.73 -4.83
C TYR A 8 4.37 -3.64 -3.63
N ALA A 9 4.98 -3.10 -2.58
CA ALA A 9 5.22 -3.81 -1.34
C ALA A 9 4.50 -3.11 -0.19
N LEU A 10 3.72 -3.88 0.58
CA LEU A 10 3.10 -3.38 1.79
C LEU A 10 4.02 -3.65 2.99
N TYR A 11 4.44 -2.59 3.65
CA TYR A 11 5.16 -2.67 4.91
C TYR A 11 4.18 -2.48 6.08
N MET A 12 3.97 -3.55 6.84
CA MET A 12 3.06 -3.56 8.00
C MET A 12 3.73 -3.19 9.33
N GLY A 13 4.99 -2.74 9.30
CA GLY A 13 5.58 -2.02 10.43
C GLY A 13 6.02 -2.86 11.63
N PHE A 14 6.26 -4.17 11.50
CA PHE A 14 6.71 -4.96 12.65
C PHE A 14 8.15 -4.61 13.07
N SER A 15 8.30 -3.76 14.08
CA SER A 15 9.56 -3.53 14.79
C SER A 15 9.38 -3.83 16.28
N ARG A 16 10.17 -4.78 16.80
CA ARG A 16 10.21 -5.09 18.24
C ARG A 16 10.66 -3.90 19.11
N SER A 17 11.31 -2.89 18.51
CA SER A 17 11.92 -1.76 19.20
C SER A 17 11.19 -0.43 19.00
N ASN A 18 10.18 -0.35 18.11
CA ASN A 18 9.48 0.91 17.84
C ASN A 18 7.97 0.69 17.62
N PRO A 19 7.13 0.89 18.65
CA PRO A 19 5.69 0.64 18.59
C PRO A 19 4.91 1.66 17.74
N LYS A 20 5.56 2.71 17.23
CA LYS A 20 4.99 3.59 16.20
C LYS A 20 5.23 3.01 14.81
N SER A 21 4.68 1.83 14.56
CA SER A 21 4.71 1.17 13.28
C SER A 21 3.79 1.90 12.30
N TYR A 22 4.35 2.72 11.42
CA TYR A 22 3.57 3.31 10.32
C TYR A 22 3.45 2.30 9.19
N TYR A 23 2.22 2.13 8.70
CA TYR A 23 1.93 1.33 7.52
C TYR A 23 2.35 2.11 6.28
N THR A 24 3.08 1.48 5.37
CA THR A 24 3.46 2.13 4.12
C THR A 24 3.30 1.21 2.93
N LEU A 25 2.78 1.78 1.84
CA LEU A 25 2.85 1.17 0.52
C LEU A 25 4.11 1.72 -0.18
N GLU A 26 5.00 0.82 -0.58
CA GLU A 26 6.24 1.16 -1.27
C GLU A 26 6.12 0.73 -2.73
N LYS A 27 6.47 1.65 -3.65
CA LYS A 27 6.37 1.46 -5.10
C LYS A 27 7.77 1.44 -5.71
N TYR A 28 8.04 0.45 -6.54
CA TYR A 28 9.34 0.24 -7.15
C TYR A 28 9.22 -0.04 -8.65
N ASP A 29 10.25 0.30 -9.42
CA ASP A 29 10.42 -0.24 -10.76
C ASP A 29 10.91 -1.70 -10.71
N TYR A 30 10.91 -2.40 -11.84
CA TYR A 30 11.35 -3.79 -11.90
C TYR A 30 12.87 -3.99 -11.74
N ASN A 31 13.66 -2.92 -11.71
CA ASN A 31 15.08 -2.98 -11.34
C ASN A 31 15.28 -2.87 -9.82
N GLY A 32 14.20 -2.67 -9.05
CA GLY A 32 14.25 -2.49 -7.60
C GLY A 32 14.52 -1.05 -7.15
N ASN A 33 14.49 -0.07 -8.05
CA ASN A 33 14.65 1.34 -7.67
C ASN A 33 13.38 1.86 -7.01
N PRO A 34 13.48 2.59 -5.88
CA PRO A 34 12.31 3.17 -5.22
C PRO A 34 11.75 4.31 -6.04
N ILE A 35 10.43 4.30 -6.26
CA ILE A 35 9.69 5.33 -7.00
C ILE A 35 8.89 6.21 -6.05
N ALA A 36 8.18 5.62 -5.10
CA ALA A 36 7.36 6.37 -4.15
C ALA A 36 7.10 5.56 -2.87
N LYS A 37 6.75 6.28 -1.80
CA LYS A 37 6.35 5.71 -0.52
C LYS A 37 5.12 6.45 0.01
N TYR A 38 4.03 5.72 0.21
CA TYR A 38 2.77 6.25 0.69
C TYR A 38 2.56 5.81 2.13
N LYS A 39 2.30 6.76 3.02
CA LYS A 39 1.87 6.45 4.38
C LYS A 39 0.39 6.11 4.36
N LEU A 40 0.02 5.02 5.03
CA LEU A 40 -1.35 4.56 5.16
C LEU A 40 -1.81 4.79 6.61
N ASP A 41 -3.04 5.28 6.78
CA ASP A 41 -3.66 5.44 8.09
C ASP A 41 -4.18 4.08 8.61
N ILE A 42 -4.75 3.29 7.70
CA ILE A 42 -5.21 1.92 7.90
C ILE A 42 -4.47 1.00 6.93
N ALA A 43 -3.78 -0.02 7.45
CA ALA A 43 -3.19 -1.07 6.61
C ALA A 43 -4.27 -2.03 6.11
N PRO A 44 -4.37 -2.28 4.79
CA PRO A 44 -5.12 -3.41 4.30
C PRO A 44 -4.37 -4.73 4.55
N ILE A 45 -5.10 -5.83 4.65
CA ILE A 45 -4.54 -7.20 4.73
C ILE A 45 -4.43 -7.79 3.33
N LEU A 46 -5.43 -7.51 2.49
CA LEU A 46 -5.45 -7.79 1.07
C LEU A 46 -5.64 -6.47 0.34
N PHE A 47 -4.87 -6.23 -0.71
CA PHE A 47 -4.98 -5.02 -1.51
C PHE A 47 -4.74 -5.32 -2.98
N ASP A 48 -5.26 -4.46 -3.84
CA ASP A 48 -4.97 -4.42 -5.26
C ASP A 48 -4.72 -2.97 -5.71
N ILE A 49 -3.97 -2.82 -6.80
CA ILE A 49 -3.57 -1.53 -7.34
C ILE A 49 -4.19 -1.32 -8.71
N ASP A 50 -4.92 -0.23 -8.84
CA ASP A 50 -5.31 0.33 -10.12
C ASP A 50 -4.24 1.34 -10.58
N GLU A 51 -3.24 0.84 -11.32
CA GLU A 51 -2.16 1.67 -11.84
C GLU A 51 -2.63 2.71 -12.88
N GLU A 52 -3.76 2.48 -13.55
CA GLU A 52 -4.25 3.38 -14.59
C GLU A 52 -4.87 4.63 -13.97
N ASN A 53 -5.62 4.44 -12.88
CA ASN A 53 -6.31 5.52 -12.19
C ASN A 53 -5.59 5.99 -10.91
N ASN A 54 -4.41 5.43 -10.61
CA ASN A 54 -3.61 5.71 -9.40
C ASN A 54 -4.40 5.52 -8.10
N TYR A 55 -5.09 4.39 -7.95
CA TYR A 55 -5.78 4.03 -6.71
C TYR A 55 -5.25 2.72 -6.14
N MET A 56 -5.21 2.65 -4.80
CA MET A 56 -5.16 1.38 -4.09
C MET A 56 -6.55 1.09 -3.51
N TYR A 57 -6.99 -0.15 -3.66
CA TYR A 57 -8.16 -0.69 -2.97
C TYR A 57 -7.71 -1.78 -2.02
N GLY A 58 -8.32 -1.87 -0.84
CA GLY A 58 -7.94 -2.89 0.12
C GLY A 58 -9.03 -3.25 1.12
N TYR A 59 -8.83 -4.39 1.75
CA TYR A 59 -9.70 -4.97 2.76
C TYR A 59 -8.98 -5.03 4.10
N ASN A 60 -9.69 -4.75 5.20
CA ASN A 60 -9.20 -4.92 6.57
C ASN A 60 -10.33 -5.52 7.43
N PHE A 61 -10.08 -6.64 8.13
CA PHE A 61 -11.10 -7.32 8.95
C PHE A 61 -11.61 -6.50 10.14
N GLN A 62 -10.92 -5.43 10.53
CA GLN A 62 -11.40 -4.53 11.58
C GLN A 62 -12.45 -3.53 11.06
N HIS A 63 -12.63 -3.47 9.74
CA HIS A 63 -13.52 -2.55 9.03
C HIS A 63 -14.29 -3.30 7.93
N GLU A 64 -14.96 -4.39 8.28
CA GLU A 64 -15.56 -5.34 7.31
C GLU A 64 -16.65 -4.72 6.42
N ASP A 65 -17.34 -3.68 6.89
CA ASP A 65 -18.42 -3.00 6.15
C ASP A 65 -17.92 -2.09 5.01
N PHE A 66 -16.60 -1.87 4.91
CA PHE A 66 -16.02 -0.91 3.97
C PHE A 66 -14.84 -1.49 3.19
N ILE A 67 -14.71 -1.05 1.94
CA ILE A 67 -13.46 -1.20 1.17
C ILE A 67 -12.66 0.08 1.35
N ILE A 68 -11.39 -0.07 1.73
CA ILE A 68 -10.45 1.04 1.86
C ILE A 68 -10.03 1.48 0.47
N LYS A 69 -10.03 2.78 0.21
CA LYS A 69 -9.57 3.38 -1.04
C LYS A 69 -8.56 4.49 -0.75
N TYR A 70 -7.38 4.43 -1.36
CA TYR A 70 -6.37 5.49 -1.32
C TYR A 70 -6.09 6.03 -2.70
N ASN A 71 -6.06 7.36 -2.83
CA ASN A 71 -5.51 8.03 -4.00
C ASN A 71 -3.99 8.06 -3.91
N LEU A 72 -3.30 7.54 -4.93
CA LEU A 72 -1.85 7.49 -5.05
C LEU A 72 -1.29 8.57 -5.98
N SER A 73 -2.16 9.47 -6.45
CA SER A 73 -1.74 10.68 -7.16
C SER A 73 -1.06 11.61 -6.16
N LEU A 74 0.15 12.08 -6.50
CA LEU A 74 0.89 13.08 -5.72
C LEU A 74 0.18 14.43 -5.71
#